data_AF-A0A101A2R6-F1
#
_entry.id   AF-A0A101A2R6-F1
#
_cell.length_a   1.000
_cell.length_b   1.000
_cell.length_c   1.000
_cell.angle_alpha   90.00
_cell.angle_beta   90.00
_cell.angle_gamma   90.00
#
_symmetry.space_group_name_H-M   'P 1'
#
loop_
_entity.id
_entity.type
_entity.pdbx_description
1 polymer ?
#
loop_
_entity_poly.entity_id
_entity_poly.type
_entity_poly.pdbx_seq_one_letter_code
_entity_poly.pdbx_strand_id
1 'polypeptide(L)'
;MDYCLGDGDGSATIWSATPDVDVDGDGAFEAVGLDFDGDGMLDDAMADLDDDGIAERLVRDHADAATHFTDDGTGTWTVSVERGLRWFGLDGVEQFGGPMVDLDADGHVDDRLVDLDADGLADRVLAGENAYVDADADGKWDIKLTDSDGDGRADSAVEL
;
A
#
# COMPACT_ATOMS: atom_id res chain seq x y z
N MET A 1 19.44 5.23 -1.28
CA MET A 1 18.01 5.16 -1.56
C MET A 1 17.66 6.29 -2.49
N ASP A 2 16.87 5.98 -3.50
CA ASP A 2 16.37 6.90 -4.49
C ASP A 2 14.91 7.23 -4.18
N TYR A 3 14.51 8.47 -4.41
CA TYR A 3 13.18 8.99 -4.14
C TYR A 3 12.73 9.83 -5.32
N CYS A 4 11.54 9.58 -5.85
CA CYS A 4 11.06 10.29 -7.04
C CYS A 4 10.04 11.35 -6.67
N LEU A 5 10.40 12.63 -6.61
CA LEU A 5 9.49 13.69 -6.16
C LEU A 5 8.89 14.45 -7.35
N GLY A 6 7.59 14.72 -7.29
CA GLY A 6 6.91 15.57 -8.27
C GLY A 6 7.32 17.05 -8.14
N ASP A 7 7.70 17.67 -9.26
CA ASP A 7 8.13 19.08 -9.32
C ASP A 7 6.95 20.07 -9.34
N GLY A 8 5.71 19.58 -9.17
CA GLY A 8 4.48 20.38 -9.14
C GLY A 8 3.98 20.86 -10.52
N ASP A 9 4.73 20.61 -11.59
CA ASP A 9 4.35 20.90 -12.99
C ASP A 9 3.88 19.66 -13.77
N GLY A 10 3.75 18.52 -13.07
CA GLY A 10 3.40 17.22 -13.65
C GLY A 10 4.61 16.41 -14.12
N SER A 11 5.83 16.90 -13.93
CA SER A 11 7.06 16.10 -14.02
C SER A 11 7.53 15.64 -12.63
N ALA A 12 8.39 14.63 -12.61
CA ALA A 12 9.02 14.13 -11.40
C ALA A 12 10.54 14.02 -11.60
N THR A 13 11.28 14.26 -10.53
CA THR A 13 12.74 14.20 -10.49
C THR A 13 13.17 13.16 -9.47
N ILE A 14 14.13 12.31 -9.84
CA ILE A 14 14.75 11.34 -8.93
C ILE A 14 15.86 12.03 -8.12
N TRP A 15 15.79 11.87 -6.81
CA TRP A 15 16.74 12.33 -5.82
C TRP A 15 17.37 11.13 -5.12
N SER A 16 18.64 11.23 -4.75
CA SER A 16 19.31 10.18 -3.95
C SER A 16 19.71 10.75 -2.60
N ALA A 17 19.40 10.02 -1.53
CA ALA A 17 19.86 10.33 -0.18
C ALA A 17 20.28 9.07 0.61
N THR A 18 21.11 9.29 1.63
CA THR A 18 21.58 8.23 2.53
C THR A 18 20.56 8.06 3.65
N PRO A 19 19.98 6.86 3.87
CA PRO A 19 19.10 6.59 5.00
C PRO A 19 19.74 6.96 6.35
N ASP A 20 18.95 7.61 7.20
CA ASP A 20 19.34 8.13 8.51
C ASP A 20 18.26 7.99 9.59
N VAL A 21 17.12 7.39 9.25
CA VAL A 21 16.00 7.09 10.16
C VAL A 21 15.77 5.57 10.19
N ASP A 22 15.66 5.04 11.41
CA ASP A 22 15.36 3.64 11.73
C ASP A 22 13.87 3.57 12.08
N VAL A 23 13.06 3.03 11.16
CA VAL A 23 11.60 3.09 11.28
C VAL A 23 11.04 1.93 12.11
N ASP A 24 11.65 0.75 11.99
CA ASP A 24 11.17 -0.47 12.65
C ASP A 24 11.89 -0.80 13.97
N GLY A 25 12.97 -0.08 14.27
CA GLY A 25 13.75 -0.17 15.50
C GLY A 25 14.74 -1.33 15.53
N ASP A 26 15.11 -1.89 14.38
CA ASP A 26 16.04 -3.02 14.29
C ASP A 26 17.53 -2.61 14.33
N GLY A 27 17.80 -1.30 14.16
CA GLY A 27 19.12 -0.69 14.18
C GLY A 27 19.80 -0.51 12.83
N ALA A 28 19.15 -0.87 11.72
CA ALA A 28 19.46 -0.38 10.39
C ALA A 28 18.78 0.99 10.15
N PHE A 29 19.08 1.63 9.02
CA PHE A 29 18.37 2.84 8.61
C PHE A 29 17.67 2.54 7.27
N GLU A 30 16.35 2.68 7.24
CA GLU A 30 15.47 2.36 6.10
C GLU A 30 14.77 3.60 5.56
N ALA A 31 14.94 4.75 6.20
CA ALA A 31 14.27 5.98 5.81
C ALA A 31 15.19 7.19 5.81
N VAL A 32 14.80 8.23 5.05
CA VAL A 32 15.44 9.55 5.09
C VAL A 32 14.52 10.56 5.75
N GLY A 33 15.05 11.23 6.78
CA GLY A 33 14.38 12.34 7.47
C GLY A 33 14.39 13.61 6.62
N LEU A 34 13.24 14.29 6.54
CA LEU A 34 12.97 15.45 5.68
C LEU A 34 12.11 16.49 6.40
N ASP A 35 12.08 17.69 5.83
CA ASP A 35 11.31 18.86 6.29
C ASP A 35 10.51 19.41 5.09
N PHE A 36 9.47 18.69 4.66
CA PHE A 36 8.58 19.10 3.58
C PHE A 36 7.58 20.18 4.01
N ASP A 37 7.18 20.22 5.27
CA ASP A 37 6.22 21.20 5.76
C ASP A 37 6.87 22.55 6.13
N GLY A 38 8.20 22.57 6.25
CA GLY A 38 9.02 23.78 6.40
C GLY A 38 9.03 24.35 7.81
N ASP A 39 8.71 23.54 8.82
CA ASP A 39 8.67 23.96 10.22
C ASP A 39 10.07 23.95 10.89
N GLY A 40 11.06 23.34 10.22
CA GLY A 40 12.45 23.26 10.66
C GLY A 40 12.80 22.00 11.44
N MET A 41 11.90 21.03 11.56
CA MET A 41 12.15 19.69 12.09
C MET A 41 12.36 18.68 10.95
N LEU A 42 13.12 17.62 11.21
CA LEU A 42 13.26 16.48 10.29
C LEU A 42 12.35 15.35 10.78
N ASP A 43 11.05 15.59 10.71
CA ASP A 43 9.98 14.71 11.19
C ASP A 43 9.12 14.14 10.06
N ASP A 44 9.35 14.58 8.82
CA ASP A 44 8.89 13.87 7.65
C ASP A 44 9.85 12.73 7.31
N ALA A 45 9.32 11.63 6.79
CA ALA A 45 10.13 10.45 6.47
C ALA A 45 9.67 9.82 5.16
N MET A 46 10.62 9.50 4.28
CA MET A 46 10.40 8.58 3.18
C MET A 46 11.04 7.23 3.48
N ALA A 47 10.31 6.14 3.28
CA ALA A 47 10.73 4.78 3.59
C ALA A 47 10.60 3.86 2.37
N ASP A 48 11.62 3.03 2.19
CA ASP A 48 11.69 1.86 1.32
C ASP A 48 11.32 0.64 2.16
N LEU A 49 10.18 0.02 1.88
CA LEU A 49 9.64 -1.06 2.70
C LEU A 49 10.01 -2.45 2.18
N ASP A 50 10.54 -2.56 0.96
CA ASP A 50 10.86 -3.83 0.31
C ASP A 50 12.35 -4.02 -0.04
N ASP A 51 13.20 -3.03 0.27
CA ASP A 51 14.65 -2.98 0.07
C ASP A 51 15.05 -3.06 -1.43
N ASP A 52 14.20 -2.52 -2.32
CA ASP A 52 14.51 -2.40 -3.75
C ASP A 52 15.35 -1.14 -4.08
N GLY A 53 15.46 -0.22 -3.13
CA GLY A 53 16.22 1.02 -3.20
C GLY A 53 15.42 2.24 -3.64
N ILE A 54 14.13 2.10 -3.95
CA ILE A 54 13.14 3.15 -4.18
C ILE A 54 12.34 3.33 -2.88
N ALA A 55 11.66 4.46 -2.70
CA ALA A 55 10.76 4.63 -1.55
C ALA A 55 9.30 4.65 -2.00
N GLU A 56 8.48 3.87 -1.32
CA GLU A 56 7.05 3.69 -1.61
C GLU A 56 6.21 4.46 -0.61
N ARG A 57 6.77 4.87 0.54
CA ARG A 57 6.01 5.53 1.61
C ARG A 57 6.62 6.87 1.98
N LEU A 58 5.76 7.89 2.07
CA LEU A 58 6.08 9.19 2.64
C LEU A 58 5.14 9.46 3.81
N VAL A 59 5.70 9.90 4.92
CA VAL A 59 4.97 10.48 6.04
C VAL A 59 5.36 11.94 6.11
N ARG A 60 4.36 12.82 6.10
CA ARG A 60 4.51 14.21 6.47
C ARG A 60 3.92 14.43 7.85
N ASP A 61 4.74 14.72 8.85
CA ASP A 61 4.23 15.16 10.14
C ASP A 61 3.81 16.63 10.00
N HIS A 62 2.60 16.96 10.42
CA HIS A 62 2.14 18.35 10.49
C HIS A 62 1.71 18.59 11.93
N ALA A 63 1.88 19.82 12.42
CA ALA A 63 1.58 20.19 13.81
C ALA A 63 0.19 19.78 14.34
N ASP A 64 -0.77 19.52 13.45
CA ASP A 64 -2.12 19.05 13.78
C ASP A 64 -2.30 17.53 13.64
N ALA A 65 -1.67 16.89 12.64
CA ALA A 65 -1.69 15.44 12.39
C ALA A 65 -0.76 15.04 11.22
N ALA A 66 -0.12 13.87 11.32
CA ALA A 66 0.65 13.30 10.22
C ALA A 66 -0.25 12.88 9.03
N THR A 67 0.25 13.10 7.81
CA THR A 67 -0.35 12.70 6.54
C THR A 67 0.58 11.72 5.83
N HIS A 68 0.06 10.57 5.42
CA HIS A 68 0.87 9.59 4.69
C HIS A 68 0.59 9.63 3.19
N PHE A 69 1.53 9.20 2.36
CA PHE A 69 1.43 9.11 0.89
C PHE A 69 2.09 7.80 0.45
N THR A 70 1.57 7.17 -0.60
CA THR A 70 2.20 6.01 -1.25
C THR A 70 2.61 6.35 -2.69
N ASP A 71 3.66 5.71 -3.21
CA ASP A 71 4.04 5.74 -4.62
C ASP A 71 3.87 4.34 -5.21
N ASP A 72 3.20 4.23 -6.35
CA ASP A 72 3.02 2.95 -7.07
C ASP A 72 4.18 2.65 -8.03
N GLY A 73 5.38 3.16 -7.71
CA GLY A 73 6.58 3.09 -8.55
C GLY A 73 6.53 3.99 -9.80
N THR A 74 5.45 4.74 -10.03
CA THR A 74 5.36 5.68 -11.16
C THR A 74 6.05 7.01 -10.89
N GLY A 75 6.50 7.26 -9.65
CA GLY A 75 7.12 8.53 -9.25
C GLY A 75 6.12 9.68 -9.12
N THR A 76 4.85 9.35 -8.90
CA THR A 76 3.75 10.31 -8.86
C THR A 76 3.01 10.30 -7.51
N TRP A 77 3.67 9.95 -6.39
CA TRP A 77 3.19 10.04 -4.99
C TRP A 77 1.68 10.21 -4.89
N THR A 78 0.97 9.10 -5.09
CA THR A 78 -0.43 9.04 -5.47
C THR A 78 -1.32 9.33 -4.27
N VAL A 79 -1.54 10.61 -3.97
CA VAL A 79 -2.56 11.14 -3.04
C VAL A 79 -2.36 10.71 -1.58
N SER A 80 -2.71 11.61 -0.65
CA SER A 80 -2.69 11.30 0.77
C SER A 80 -3.46 10.01 1.06
N VAL A 81 -2.87 9.11 1.85
CA VAL A 81 -3.44 7.90 2.45
C VAL A 81 -4.50 8.33 3.47
N GLU A 82 -5.52 9.02 2.99
CA GLU A 82 -6.83 9.00 3.58
C GLU A 82 -7.71 8.10 2.71
N ARG A 83 -7.54 6.78 2.93
CA ARG A 83 -8.62 5.77 2.94
C ARG A 83 -9.09 5.13 1.62
N GLY A 84 -8.18 4.66 0.76
CA GLY A 84 -8.58 3.69 -0.26
C GLY A 84 -7.44 2.96 -0.93
N LEU A 85 -7.64 1.67 -1.21
CA LEU A 85 -6.83 0.86 -2.11
C LEU A 85 -7.53 0.81 -3.47
N ARG A 86 -6.75 0.63 -4.54
CA ARG A 86 -7.27 0.10 -5.81
C ARG A 86 -7.50 -1.39 -5.62
N TRP A 87 -8.62 -1.90 -6.11
CA TRP A 87 -8.93 -3.33 -6.06
C TRP A 87 -9.95 -3.67 -7.14
N PHE A 88 -10.01 -4.92 -7.58
CA PHE A 88 -10.93 -5.32 -8.63
C PHE A 88 -12.08 -6.16 -8.08
N GLY A 89 -13.30 -5.87 -8.54
CA GLY A 89 -14.44 -6.74 -8.28
C GLY A 89 -14.26 -8.11 -8.94
N LEU A 90 -15.05 -9.10 -8.52
CA LEU A 90 -15.09 -10.41 -9.20
C LEU A 90 -15.59 -10.32 -10.65
N ASP A 91 -16.12 -9.17 -11.05
CA ASP A 91 -16.50 -8.83 -12.43
C ASP A 91 -15.35 -8.19 -13.24
N GLY A 92 -14.18 -8.01 -12.63
CA GLY A 92 -13.00 -7.39 -13.24
C GLY A 92 -13.09 -5.87 -13.34
N VAL A 93 -14.04 -5.22 -12.67
CA VAL A 93 -14.13 -3.75 -12.62
C VAL A 93 -13.27 -3.22 -11.48
N GLU A 94 -12.36 -2.33 -11.81
CA GLU A 94 -11.55 -1.61 -10.83
C GLU A 94 -12.43 -0.71 -9.94
N GLN A 95 -12.14 -0.74 -8.65
CA GLN A 95 -12.79 0.02 -7.58
C GLN A 95 -11.74 0.72 -6.74
N PHE A 96 -12.15 1.76 -6.02
CA PHE A 96 -11.29 2.48 -5.08
C PHE A 96 -11.99 2.62 -3.72
N GLY A 97 -11.31 2.23 -2.64
CA GLY A 97 -11.83 2.33 -1.28
C GLY A 97 -11.24 1.30 -0.33
N GLY A 98 -11.84 1.11 0.84
CA GLY A 98 -11.40 0.10 1.82
C GLY A 98 -10.84 0.68 3.12
N PRO A 99 -10.14 -0.14 3.94
CA PRO A 99 -9.73 -1.52 3.66
C PRO A 99 -10.87 -2.54 3.78
N MET A 100 -12.04 -2.14 4.31
CA MET A 100 -13.23 -2.99 4.37
C MET A 100 -14.12 -2.73 3.15
N VAL A 101 -14.52 -3.79 2.45
CA VAL A 101 -15.35 -3.77 1.23
C VAL A 101 -16.42 -4.87 1.29
N ASP A 102 -17.26 -4.95 0.27
CA ASP A 102 -18.28 -5.99 0.06
C ASP A 102 -18.00 -6.61 -1.32
N LEU A 103 -16.98 -7.46 -1.39
CA LEU A 103 -16.54 -8.15 -2.61
C LEU A 103 -17.49 -9.30 -2.94
N ASP A 104 -17.93 -10.05 -1.93
CA ASP A 104 -18.80 -11.21 -2.13
C ASP A 104 -20.28 -10.84 -2.42
N ALA A 105 -20.61 -9.56 -2.29
CA ALA A 105 -21.92 -8.97 -2.56
C ALA A 105 -23.04 -9.54 -1.67
N ASP A 106 -22.71 -9.91 -0.43
CA ASP A 106 -23.68 -10.37 0.55
C ASP A 106 -24.47 -9.20 1.20
N GLY A 107 -24.02 -7.97 0.98
CA GLY A 107 -24.61 -6.73 1.48
C GLY A 107 -23.98 -6.17 2.75
N HIS A 108 -22.90 -6.78 3.25
CA HIS A 108 -22.11 -6.31 4.39
C HIS A 108 -20.71 -5.88 3.94
N VAL A 109 -20.20 -4.82 4.57
CA VAL A 109 -18.85 -4.32 4.32
C VAL A 109 -17.91 -4.94 5.34
N ASP A 110 -17.64 -6.22 5.19
CA ASP A 110 -16.82 -7.03 6.10
C ASP A 110 -15.69 -7.83 5.42
N ASP A 111 -15.48 -7.62 4.12
CA ASP A 111 -14.36 -8.18 3.39
C ASP A 111 -13.12 -7.30 3.53
N ARG A 112 -11.99 -7.87 3.92
CA ARG A 112 -10.77 -7.11 4.21
C ARG A 112 -9.76 -7.21 3.08
N LEU A 113 -9.47 -6.08 2.44
CA LEU A 113 -8.36 -5.91 1.52
C LEU A 113 -7.02 -5.89 2.26
N VAL A 114 -6.00 -6.46 1.62
CA VAL A 114 -4.61 -6.48 2.06
C VAL A 114 -3.75 -6.11 0.86
N ASP A 115 -2.90 -5.12 1.08
CA ASP A 115 -1.85 -4.64 0.20
C ASP A 115 -0.54 -4.90 0.96
N LEU A 116 0.28 -5.83 0.45
CA LEU A 116 1.48 -6.38 1.08
C LEU A 116 2.74 -5.62 0.66
N ASP A 117 2.79 -5.13 -0.57
CA ASP A 117 3.94 -4.39 -1.12
C ASP A 117 3.75 -2.86 -1.04
N ALA A 118 2.59 -2.40 -0.58
CA ALA A 118 2.24 -1.00 -0.38
C ALA A 118 2.19 -0.17 -1.67
N ASP A 119 1.99 -0.82 -2.83
CA ASP A 119 1.86 -0.17 -4.14
C ASP A 119 0.47 0.48 -4.36
N GLY A 120 -0.44 0.29 -3.40
CA GLY A 120 -1.80 0.83 -3.43
C GLY A 120 -2.80 -0.01 -4.23
N LEU A 121 -2.41 -1.16 -4.77
CA LEU A 121 -3.26 -2.21 -5.32
C LEU A 121 -3.42 -3.33 -4.27
N ALA A 122 -4.62 -3.90 -4.16
CA ALA A 122 -4.86 -4.98 -3.21
C ALA A 122 -4.40 -6.33 -3.79
N ASP A 123 -3.39 -6.96 -3.17
CA ASP A 123 -2.94 -8.32 -3.50
C ASP A 123 -3.92 -9.41 -3.07
N ARG A 124 -4.66 -9.15 -1.99
CA ARG A 124 -5.56 -10.13 -1.40
C ARG A 124 -6.79 -9.49 -0.78
N VAL A 125 -7.88 -10.24 -0.81
CA VAL A 125 -9.09 -9.94 -0.04
C VAL A 125 -9.53 -11.17 0.74
N LEU A 126 -9.86 -10.97 2.02
CA LEU A 126 -10.43 -11.98 2.92
C LEU A 126 -11.94 -11.76 3.01
N ALA A 127 -12.73 -12.73 2.55
CA ALA A 127 -14.19 -12.64 2.45
C ALA A 127 -14.86 -13.86 3.09
N GLY A 128 -15.08 -13.78 4.41
CA GLY A 128 -15.61 -14.88 5.22
C GLY A 128 -14.77 -16.15 5.13
N GLU A 129 -15.38 -17.24 4.65
CA GLU A 129 -14.72 -18.54 4.43
C GLU A 129 -13.82 -18.54 3.17
N ASN A 130 -13.81 -17.47 2.38
CA ASN A 130 -13.02 -17.37 1.16
C ASN A 130 -11.91 -16.33 1.26
N ALA A 131 -10.89 -16.50 0.43
CA ALA A 131 -9.94 -15.43 0.12
C ALA A 131 -9.63 -15.45 -1.38
N TYR A 132 -9.34 -14.27 -1.93
CA TYR A 132 -8.93 -14.12 -3.32
C TYR A 132 -7.54 -13.50 -3.36
N VAL A 133 -6.67 -14.00 -4.22
CA VAL A 133 -5.27 -13.59 -4.34
C VAL A 133 -4.98 -13.25 -5.80
N ASP A 134 -4.44 -12.06 -6.03
CA ASP A 134 -3.77 -11.67 -7.26
C ASP A 134 -2.29 -12.06 -7.10
N ALA A 135 -1.85 -13.04 -7.85
CA ALA A 135 -0.53 -13.66 -7.70
C ALA A 135 0.49 -13.14 -8.71
N ASP A 136 0.02 -12.52 -9.80
CA ASP A 136 0.87 -11.95 -10.84
C ASP A 136 0.82 -10.41 -10.92
N ALA A 137 0.06 -9.77 -10.03
CA ALA A 137 -0.11 -8.33 -9.89
C ALA A 137 -0.70 -7.67 -11.15
N ASP A 138 -1.55 -8.38 -11.89
CA ASP A 138 -2.23 -7.84 -13.07
C ASP A 138 -3.56 -7.13 -12.76
N GLY A 139 -3.96 -7.13 -11.49
CA GLY A 139 -5.21 -6.61 -10.97
C GLY A 139 -6.33 -7.65 -10.91
N LYS A 140 -6.17 -8.84 -11.49
CA LYS A 140 -7.21 -9.88 -11.42
C LYS A 140 -6.90 -10.90 -10.33
N TRP A 141 -7.97 -11.40 -9.72
CA TRP A 141 -7.86 -12.52 -8.80
C TRP A 141 -7.52 -13.80 -9.57
N ASP A 142 -6.35 -14.37 -9.27
CA ASP A 142 -5.87 -15.62 -9.87
C ASP A 142 -6.32 -16.84 -9.08
N ILE A 143 -6.38 -16.72 -7.76
CA ILE A 143 -6.58 -17.85 -6.86
C ILE A 143 -7.71 -17.55 -5.89
N LYS A 144 -8.68 -18.46 -5.82
CA LYS A 144 -9.65 -18.54 -4.73
C LYS A 144 -9.23 -19.60 -3.71
N LEU A 145 -9.07 -19.19 -2.47
CA LEU A 145 -8.87 -20.06 -1.31
C LEU A 145 -10.19 -20.22 -0.55
N THR A 146 -10.43 -21.38 0.06
CA THR A 146 -11.59 -21.63 0.91
C THR A 146 -11.17 -22.34 2.20
N ASP A 147 -11.59 -21.80 3.35
CA ASP A 147 -11.46 -22.33 4.71
C ASP A 147 -12.86 -22.68 5.23
N SER A 148 -13.26 -23.95 5.08
CA SER A 148 -14.64 -24.40 5.37
C SER A 148 -14.87 -24.71 6.85
N ASP A 149 -13.81 -24.84 7.65
CA ASP A 149 -13.91 -25.13 9.08
C ASP A 149 -13.55 -23.94 9.99
N GLY A 150 -13.08 -22.84 9.40
CA GLY A 150 -12.81 -21.58 10.06
C GLY A 150 -11.58 -21.64 10.98
N ASP A 151 -10.64 -22.55 10.73
CA ASP A 151 -9.42 -22.69 11.53
C ASP A 151 -8.31 -21.71 11.16
N GLY A 152 -8.53 -20.91 10.10
CA GLY A 152 -7.59 -19.94 9.55
C GLY A 152 -6.66 -20.52 8.48
N ARG A 153 -6.90 -21.74 7.99
CA ARG A 153 -6.14 -22.39 6.92
C ARG A 153 -7.07 -22.77 5.77
N ALA A 154 -6.57 -22.59 4.56
CA ALA A 154 -7.33 -23.01 3.39
C ALA A 154 -7.39 -24.55 3.30
N ASP A 155 -8.61 -25.07 3.21
CA ASP A 155 -8.91 -26.48 2.88
C ASP A 155 -8.75 -26.75 1.39
N SER A 156 -8.96 -25.72 0.55
CA SER A 156 -8.87 -25.83 -0.89
C SER A 156 -8.40 -24.55 -1.56
N ALA A 157 -7.88 -24.71 -2.78
CA ALA A 157 -7.44 -23.65 -3.66
C ALA A 157 -7.89 -23.94 -5.10
N VAL A 158 -8.40 -22.93 -5.79
CA VAL A 158 -8.88 -23.01 -7.17
C VAL A 158 -8.31 -21.83 -7.96
N GLU A 159 -7.74 -22.10 -9.13
CA GLU A 159 -7.29 -21.10 -10.11
C GLU A 159 -8.51 -20.57 -10.90
N LEU A 160 -8.57 -19.27 -11.15
CA LEU A 160 -9.71 -18.53 -11.72
C LEU A 160 -9.61 -18.28 -13.24
#